data_AF-A0A151HRB6-F1
#
_entry.id   AF-A0A151HRB6-F1
#
_cell.length_a   1.000
_cell.length_b   1.000
_cell.length_c   1.000
_cell.angle_alpha   90.00
_cell.angle_beta   90.00
_cell.angle_gamma   90.00
#
_symmetry.space_group_name_H-M   'P 1'
#
loop_
_entity.id
_entity.type
_entity.pdbx_description
1 polymer ?
#
loop_
_entity_poly.entity_id
_entity_poly.type
_entity_poly.pdbx_seq_one_letter_code
_entity_poly.pdbx_strand_id
1 'polypeptide(L)'
;CPPCRQFTPMLARRYQELKSLNKAFEVVFVSSDHDKASFDEYFGSMPWLSLPFDDRARKASLSQTYSVQGIPTLILIDSKGALVDRNGRQKVFDATFPLTLPDVVDAEVRGLTLEGVIDAISSDGNLSEEAKLTGYSTVVKILNNILSNPGDPKYLMLKKSNASVQARIGNRNFVKILKLAGFQETADAYKCGECPDTAKLRDVRDVVSSLMMSLS
;
A
#
# COMPACT_ATOMS: atom_id res chain seq x y z
N CYS A 1 -28.68 12.55 -9.53
CA CYS A 1 -28.09 11.69 -10.57
C CYS A 1 -28.30 10.19 -10.25
N PRO A 2 -29.23 9.48 -10.91
CA PRO A 2 -29.46 8.05 -10.67
C PRO A 2 -28.24 7.12 -10.88
N PRO A 3 -27.45 7.21 -11.98
CA PRO A 3 -26.31 6.31 -12.16
C PRO A 3 -25.17 6.57 -11.16
N CYS A 4 -25.10 7.77 -10.57
CA CYS A 4 -24.16 8.11 -9.50
C CYS A 4 -24.50 7.41 -8.18
N ARG A 5 -25.79 7.40 -7.81
CA ARG A 5 -26.26 6.72 -6.60
C ARG A 5 -26.06 5.20 -6.65
N GLN A 6 -26.02 4.60 -7.85
CA GLN A 6 -25.67 3.18 -8.03
C GLN A 6 -24.15 2.93 -7.97
N PHE A 7 -23.34 3.83 -8.54
CA PHE A 7 -21.89 3.66 -8.61
C PHE A 7 -21.18 3.92 -7.28
N THR A 8 -21.65 4.88 -6.50
CA THR A 8 -20.97 5.34 -5.27
C THR A 8 -20.82 4.23 -4.22
N PRO A 9 -21.83 3.41 -3.92
CA PRO A 9 -21.66 2.28 -3.01
C PRO A 9 -20.61 1.26 -3.47
N MET A 10 -20.50 1.04 -4.78
CA MET A 10 -19.47 0.14 -5.34
C MET A 10 -18.08 0.72 -5.18
N LEU A 11 -17.92 2.02 -5.44
CA LEU A 11 -16.66 2.72 -5.21
C LEU A 11 -16.29 2.74 -3.71
N ALA A 12 -17.26 2.92 -2.80
CA ALA A 12 -17.02 2.88 -1.36
C ALA A 12 -16.52 1.50 -0.89
N ARG A 13 -17.12 0.41 -1.40
CA ARG A 13 -16.64 -0.95 -1.12
C ARG A 13 -15.20 -1.14 -1.62
N ARG A 14 -14.92 -0.73 -2.87
CA ARG A 14 -13.58 -0.83 -3.46
C ARG A 14 -12.56 0.05 -2.73
N TYR A 15 -12.97 1.20 -2.24
CA TYR A 15 -12.14 2.08 -1.41
C TYR A 15 -11.68 1.36 -0.13
N GLN A 16 -12.60 0.72 0.57
CA GLN A 16 -12.28 -0.02 1.79
C GLN A 16 -11.33 -1.20 1.52
N GLU A 17 -11.56 -1.94 0.44
CA GLU A 17 -10.66 -3.01 -0.01
C GLU A 17 -9.25 -2.49 -0.33
N LEU A 18 -9.15 -1.38 -1.06
CA LEU A 18 -7.85 -0.78 -1.35
C LEU A 18 -7.13 -0.29 -0.09
N LYS A 19 -7.86 0.26 0.90
CA LYS A 19 -7.28 0.66 2.18
C LYS A 19 -6.82 -0.56 3.00
N SER A 20 -7.58 -1.66 3.02
CA SER A 20 -7.17 -2.89 3.72
C SER A 20 -5.97 -3.57 3.06
N LEU A 21 -5.83 -3.43 1.74
CA LEU A 21 -4.66 -3.85 0.97
C LEU A 21 -3.49 -2.86 1.04
N ASN A 22 -3.60 -1.79 1.84
CA ASN A 22 -2.57 -0.77 2.00
C ASN A 22 -2.08 -0.17 0.67
N LYS A 23 -3.01 0.08 -0.25
CA LYS A 23 -2.67 0.73 -1.51
C LYS A 23 -2.47 2.23 -1.30
N ALA A 24 -1.50 2.80 -2.01
CA ALA A 24 -1.19 4.22 -2.01
C ALA A 24 -2.14 4.97 -2.94
N PHE A 25 -3.30 5.35 -2.40
CA PHE A 25 -4.31 6.09 -3.14
C PHE A 25 -5.20 6.93 -2.20
N GLU A 26 -5.88 7.90 -2.81
CA GLU A 26 -6.99 8.62 -2.21
C GLU A 26 -8.05 8.92 -3.28
N VAL A 27 -9.31 9.07 -2.87
CA VAL A 27 -10.40 9.54 -3.73
C VAL A 27 -10.73 10.98 -3.35
N VAL A 28 -10.87 11.84 -4.36
CA VAL A 28 -11.34 13.23 -4.17
C VAL A 28 -12.63 13.40 -4.94
N PHE A 29 -13.73 13.57 -4.22
CA PHE A 29 -15.04 13.83 -4.79
C PHE A 29 -15.10 15.24 -5.37
N VAL A 30 -15.40 15.33 -6.67
CA VAL A 30 -15.60 16.58 -7.39
C VAL A 30 -17.08 16.66 -7.77
N SER A 31 -17.85 17.39 -6.97
CA SER A 31 -19.30 17.44 -7.10
C SER A 31 -19.77 18.15 -8.36
N SER A 32 -20.88 17.65 -8.92
CA SER A 32 -21.67 18.32 -9.95
C SER A 32 -23.08 18.68 -9.44
N ASP A 33 -23.28 18.68 -8.12
CA ASP A 33 -24.54 19.10 -7.49
C ASP A 33 -24.80 20.59 -7.72
N HIS A 34 -26.08 20.94 -7.74
CA HIS A 34 -26.53 22.30 -8.04
C HIS A 34 -26.42 23.25 -6.84
N ASP A 35 -26.53 22.72 -5.62
CA ASP A 35 -26.52 23.47 -4.38
C ASP A 35 -25.75 22.74 -3.28
N LYS A 36 -25.41 23.50 -2.23
CA LYS A 36 -24.60 23.03 -1.10
C LYS A 36 -25.31 21.97 -0.27
N ALA A 37 -26.63 22.06 -0.12
CA ALA A 37 -27.40 21.11 0.68
C ALA A 37 -27.39 19.71 0.04
N SER A 38 -27.61 19.64 -1.28
CA SER A 38 -27.52 18.41 -2.07
C SER A 38 -26.12 17.82 -2.03
N PHE A 39 -25.08 18.67 -2.09
CA PHE A 39 -23.69 18.25 -1.92
C PHE A 39 -23.45 17.62 -0.54
N ASP A 40 -23.86 18.29 0.53
CA ASP A 40 -23.63 17.84 1.92
C ASP A 40 -24.35 16.52 2.20
N GLU A 41 -25.61 16.40 1.77
CA GLU A 41 -26.38 15.16 1.89
C GLU A 41 -25.68 14.00 1.18
N TYR A 42 -25.25 14.22 -0.07
CA TYR A 42 -24.68 13.15 -0.88
C TYR A 42 -23.25 12.77 -0.47
N PHE A 43 -22.43 13.76 -0.10
CA PHE A 43 -21.07 13.55 0.36
C PHE A 43 -21.00 12.98 1.78
N GLY A 44 -22.01 13.23 2.63
CA GLY A 44 -21.98 12.90 4.05
C GLY A 44 -21.72 11.43 4.39
N SER A 45 -22.02 10.49 3.47
CA SER A 45 -21.75 9.06 3.65
C SER A 45 -20.51 8.55 2.91
N MET A 46 -19.73 9.42 2.26
CA MET A 46 -18.56 9.03 1.47
C MET A 46 -17.29 8.99 2.34
N PRO A 47 -16.50 7.90 2.32
CA PRO A 47 -15.36 7.73 3.24
C PRO A 47 -14.08 8.43 2.76
N TRP A 48 -14.19 9.43 1.88
CA TRP A 48 -13.05 10.04 1.19
C TRP A 48 -13.13 11.57 1.16
N LEU A 49 -12.14 12.22 0.55
CA LEU A 49 -12.05 13.69 0.51
C LEU A 49 -12.99 14.29 -0.54
N SER A 50 -13.22 15.60 -0.46
CA SER A 50 -13.93 16.34 -1.50
C SER A 50 -13.21 17.64 -1.84
N LEU A 51 -13.39 18.08 -3.08
CA LEU A 51 -13.16 19.48 -3.43
C LEU A 51 -14.24 20.32 -2.73
N PRO A 52 -13.88 21.43 -2.05
CA PRO A 52 -14.87 22.31 -1.46
C PRO A 52 -15.91 22.74 -2.50
N PHE A 53 -17.20 22.65 -2.14
CA PHE A 53 -18.31 22.93 -3.05
C PHE A 53 -18.20 24.33 -3.69
N ASP A 54 -17.72 25.31 -2.92
CA ASP A 54 -17.60 26.70 -3.35
C ASP A 54 -16.47 26.93 -4.37
N ASP A 55 -15.51 26.01 -4.50
CA ASP A 55 -14.42 26.09 -5.49
C ASP A 55 -14.89 25.61 -6.88
N ARG A 56 -15.90 26.31 -7.41
CA ARG A 56 -16.52 26.03 -8.71
C ARG A 56 -15.55 26.23 -9.88
N ALA A 57 -14.60 27.17 -9.73
CA ALA A 57 -13.57 27.44 -10.73
C ALA A 57 -12.62 26.25 -10.89
N ARG A 58 -12.11 25.69 -9.77
CA ARG A 58 -11.25 24.49 -9.83
C ARG A 58 -12.02 23.29 -10.35
N LYS A 59 -13.30 23.11 -9.98
CA LYS A 59 -14.16 22.07 -10.54
C LYS A 59 -14.24 22.16 -12.08
N ALA A 60 -14.46 23.37 -12.61
CA ALA A 60 -14.55 23.60 -14.05
C ALA A 60 -13.21 23.29 -14.75
N SER A 61 -12.10 23.77 -14.19
CA SER A 61 -10.74 23.50 -14.69
C SER A 61 -10.43 22.00 -14.72
N LEU A 62 -10.71 21.25 -13.64
CA LEU A 62 -10.52 19.79 -13.60
C LEU A 62 -11.37 19.08 -14.66
N SER A 63 -12.63 19.50 -14.81
CA SER A 63 -13.55 18.91 -15.80
C SER A 63 -13.03 19.12 -17.23
N GLN A 64 -12.45 20.29 -17.52
CA GLN A 64 -11.85 20.59 -18.82
C GLN A 64 -10.54 19.83 -19.04
N THR A 65 -9.59 19.93 -18.10
CA THR A 65 -8.27 19.29 -18.15
C THR A 65 -8.37 17.79 -18.41
N TYR A 66 -9.32 17.13 -17.74
CA TYR A 66 -9.53 15.70 -17.90
C TYR A 66 -10.69 15.34 -18.82
N SER A 67 -11.25 16.31 -19.54
CA SER A 67 -12.29 16.11 -20.57
C SER A 67 -13.50 15.31 -20.09
N VAL A 68 -14.02 15.64 -18.90
CA VAL A 68 -15.18 15.00 -18.29
C VAL A 68 -16.45 15.47 -19.01
N GLN A 69 -17.15 14.55 -19.69
CA GLN A 69 -18.35 14.85 -20.47
C GLN A 69 -19.66 14.36 -19.81
N GLY A 70 -19.57 13.55 -18.76
CA GLY A 70 -20.74 12.98 -18.10
C GLY A 70 -20.42 12.52 -16.69
N ILE A 71 -21.45 12.09 -15.95
CA ILE A 71 -21.30 11.53 -14.61
C ILE A 71 -22.05 10.19 -14.52
N PRO A 72 -21.52 9.20 -13.79
CA PRO A 72 -20.29 9.27 -12.99
C PRO A 72 -19.03 9.09 -13.85
N THR A 73 -17.97 9.82 -13.52
CA THR A 73 -16.63 9.61 -14.10
C THR A 73 -15.63 9.50 -12.95
N LEU A 74 -14.74 8.52 -13.05
CA LEU A 74 -13.62 8.33 -12.12
C LEU A 74 -12.34 8.26 -12.96
N ILE A 75 -11.42 9.17 -12.68
CA ILE A 75 -10.14 9.31 -13.40
C ILE A 75 -9.03 9.06 -12.41
N LEU A 76 -8.07 8.24 -12.81
CA LEU A 76 -6.86 7.98 -12.05
C LEU A 76 -5.79 8.92 -12.52
N ILE A 77 -5.17 9.61 -11.56
CA ILE A 77 -4.03 10.49 -11.77
C ILE A 77 -2.93 10.13 -10.79
N ASP A 78 -1.69 10.45 -11.12
CA ASP A 78 -0.58 10.30 -10.19
C ASP A 78 -0.45 11.50 -9.24
N SER A 79 0.50 11.42 -8.30
CA SER A 79 0.79 12.50 -7.35
C SER A 79 1.25 13.82 -7.98
N LYS A 80 1.61 13.83 -9.27
CA LYS A 80 1.99 15.02 -10.05
C LYS A 80 0.83 15.55 -10.89
N GLY A 81 -0.35 14.93 -10.82
CA GLY A 81 -1.53 15.29 -11.59
C GLY A 81 -1.55 14.75 -13.02
N ALA A 82 -0.59 13.89 -13.40
CA ALA A 82 -0.56 13.26 -14.70
C ALA A 82 -1.63 12.18 -14.80
N LEU A 83 -2.27 12.08 -15.96
CA LEU A 83 -3.30 11.07 -16.23
C LEU A 83 -2.67 9.66 -16.23
N VAL A 84 -3.20 8.79 -15.37
CA VAL A 84 -2.86 7.36 -15.34
C VAL A 84 -3.90 6.55 -16.12
N ASP A 85 -5.19 6.79 -15.87
CA ASP A 85 -6.28 6.07 -16.55
C ASP A 85 -7.60 6.85 -16.53
N ARG A 86 -8.32 6.84 -17.66
CA ARG A 86 -9.65 7.47 -17.81
C ARG A 86 -10.80 6.51 -17.49
N ASN A 87 -10.56 5.21 -17.48
CA ASN A 87 -11.56 4.16 -17.31
C ASN A 87 -11.72 3.69 -15.86
N GLY A 88 -11.37 4.54 -14.88
CA GLY A 88 -11.47 4.22 -13.46
C GLY A 88 -12.87 3.73 -13.06
N ARG A 89 -13.93 4.27 -13.66
CA ARG A 89 -15.31 3.82 -13.43
C ARG A 89 -15.48 2.33 -13.73
N GLN A 90 -14.92 1.83 -14.83
CA GLN A 90 -15.03 0.42 -15.22
C GLN A 90 -14.19 -0.45 -14.30
N LYS A 91 -12.97 0.00 -13.95
CA LYS A 91 -12.04 -0.71 -13.06
C LYS A 91 -12.61 -0.99 -11.66
N VAL A 92 -13.50 -0.16 -11.14
CA VAL A 92 -14.17 -0.42 -9.85
C VAL A 92 -14.91 -1.76 -9.84
N PHE A 93 -15.38 -2.24 -10.98
CA PHE A 93 -16.07 -3.52 -11.11
C PHE A 93 -15.13 -4.70 -11.37
N ASP A 94 -13.86 -4.46 -11.65
CA ASP A 94 -12.85 -5.48 -11.89
C ASP A 94 -12.20 -5.89 -10.56
N ALA A 95 -12.28 -7.17 -10.19
CA ALA A 95 -11.68 -7.69 -8.96
C ALA A 95 -10.15 -7.55 -8.90
N THR A 96 -9.48 -7.41 -10.06
CA THR A 96 -8.03 -7.26 -10.13
C THR A 96 -7.55 -5.81 -9.96
N PHE A 97 -8.45 -4.82 -10.05
CA PHE A 97 -8.09 -3.41 -9.97
C PHE A 97 -7.22 -3.05 -8.75
N PRO A 98 -7.48 -3.57 -7.52
CA PRO A 98 -6.60 -3.31 -6.39
C PRO A 98 -5.14 -3.66 -6.61
N LEU A 99 -4.87 -4.74 -7.34
CA LEU A 99 -3.52 -5.21 -7.63
C LEU A 99 -2.78 -4.28 -8.61
N THR A 100 -3.50 -3.41 -9.32
CA THR A 100 -2.91 -2.45 -10.27
C THR A 100 -2.39 -1.18 -9.60
N LEU A 101 -2.75 -0.93 -8.33
CA LEU A 101 -2.30 0.25 -7.60
C LEU A 101 -1.03 -0.04 -6.80
N PRO A 102 -0.13 0.97 -6.67
CA PRO A 102 1.06 0.84 -5.85
C PRO A 102 0.69 0.66 -4.37
N ASP A 103 1.54 -0.02 -3.61
CA ASP A 103 1.44 -0.07 -2.14
C ASP A 103 1.88 1.26 -1.52
N VAL A 104 1.40 1.56 -0.30
CA VAL A 104 2.03 2.59 0.54
C VAL A 104 3.43 2.13 0.89
N VAL A 105 4.42 2.83 0.36
CA VAL A 105 5.83 2.63 0.71
C VAL A 105 6.13 3.46 1.96
N ASP A 106 6.63 2.81 3.01
CA ASP A 106 7.11 3.48 4.21
C ASP A 106 8.19 4.51 3.82
N ALA A 107 8.10 5.72 4.38
CA ALA A 107 9.03 6.81 4.08
C ALA A 107 10.49 6.41 4.32
N GLU A 108 10.77 5.53 5.28
CA GLU A 108 12.12 5.05 5.59
C GLU A 108 12.73 4.17 4.49
N VAL A 109 11.91 3.51 3.67
CA VAL A 109 12.38 2.65 2.57
C VAL A 109 12.13 3.25 1.20
N ARG A 110 11.61 4.47 1.13
CA ARG A 110 11.35 5.16 -0.13
C ARG A 110 12.65 5.37 -0.91
N GLY A 111 12.72 4.78 -2.10
CA GLY A 111 13.89 4.88 -2.98
C GLY A 111 15.04 3.95 -2.60
N LEU A 112 14.88 3.11 -1.58
CA LEU A 112 15.84 2.04 -1.28
C LEU A 112 15.58 0.84 -2.19
N THR A 113 16.67 0.16 -2.56
CA THR A 113 16.62 -1.16 -3.20
C THR A 113 16.94 -2.25 -2.18
N LEU A 114 16.52 -3.48 -2.46
CA LEU A 114 16.80 -4.61 -1.58
C LEU A 114 18.32 -4.86 -1.48
N GLU A 115 19.01 -4.76 -2.61
CA GLU A 115 20.46 -4.89 -2.72
C GLU A 115 21.18 -3.83 -1.89
N GLY A 116 20.73 -2.56 -1.96
CA GLY A 116 21.35 -1.48 -1.18
C GLY A 116 21.17 -1.65 0.33
N VAL A 117 20.04 -2.24 0.77
CA VAL A 117 19.85 -2.58 2.20
C VAL A 117 20.74 -3.76 2.61
N ILE A 118 20.88 -4.76 1.75
CA ILE A 118 21.77 -5.91 1.97
C ILE A 118 23.22 -5.45 2.09
N ASP A 119 23.70 -4.59 1.18
CA ASP A 119 25.06 -4.05 1.21
C ASP A 119 25.33 -3.26 2.50
N ALA A 120 24.34 -2.49 2.95
CA ALA A 120 24.40 -1.76 4.22
C ALA A 120 24.49 -2.69 5.45
N ILE A 121 23.88 -3.88 5.40
CA ILE A 121 24.01 -4.89 6.48
C ILE A 121 25.38 -5.56 6.39
N SER A 122 25.80 -5.96 5.19
CA SER A 122 27.07 -6.64 4.96
C SER A 122 28.26 -5.79 5.40
N SER A 123 28.20 -4.48 5.17
CA SER A 123 29.23 -3.51 5.57
C SER A 123 29.10 -2.95 6.99
N ASP A 124 28.07 -3.34 7.77
CA ASP A 124 27.89 -2.88 9.15
C ASP A 124 28.90 -3.54 10.09
N GLY A 125 29.95 -2.79 10.46
CA GLY A 125 30.99 -3.24 11.38
C GLY A 125 30.54 -3.46 12.82
N ASN A 126 29.33 -3.02 13.20
CA ASN A 126 28.77 -3.25 14.53
C ASN A 126 27.97 -4.56 14.61
N LEU A 127 27.71 -5.22 13.48
CA LEU A 127 27.03 -6.51 13.40
C LEU A 127 28.07 -7.62 13.21
N SER A 128 28.09 -8.60 14.12
CA SER A 128 28.88 -9.82 13.91
C SER A 128 28.31 -10.65 12.75
N GLU A 129 29.14 -11.45 12.10
CA GLU A 129 28.69 -12.35 11.01
C GLU A 129 27.60 -13.32 11.48
N GLU A 130 27.70 -13.82 12.73
CA GLU A 130 26.66 -14.65 13.33
C GLU A 130 25.33 -13.91 13.49
N ALA A 131 25.37 -12.63 13.90
CA ALA A 131 24.18 -11.80 14.00
C ALA A 131 23.56 -11.52 12.61
N LYS A 132 24.40 -11.30 11.58
CA LYS A 132 23.95 -11.13 10.20
C LYS A 132 23.21 -12.37 9.70
N LEU A 133 23.83 -13.54 9.80
CA LEU A 133 23.25 -14.83 9.40
C LEU A 133 21.97 -15.15 10.17
N THR A 134 21.95 -14.88 11.48
CA THR A 134 20.76 -15.09 12.31
C THR A 134 19.61 -14.16 11.91
N GLY A 135 19.92 -12.90 11.59
CA GLY A 135 18.95 -11.92 11.07
C GLY A 135 18.35 -12.35 9.74
N TYR A 136 19.18 -12.68 8.75
CA TYR A 136 18.73 -13.18 7.45
C TYR A 136 17.91 -14.47 7.55
N SER A 137 18.37 -15.44 8.35
CA SER A 137 17.62 -16.69 8.60
C SER A 137 16.24 -16.42 9.19
N THR A 138 16.15 -15.44 10.09
CA THR A 138 14.88 -15.06 10.72
C THR A 138 13.93 -14.39 9.73
N VAL A 139 14.43 -13.49 8.88
CA VAL A 139 13.65 -12.89 7.78
C VAL A 139 13.10 -13.99 6.86
N VAL A 140 13.95 -14.91 6.39
CA VAL A 140 13.53 -16.01 5.51
C VAL A 140 12.47 -16.89 6.17
N LYS A 141 12.62 -17.22 7.46
CA LYS A 141 11.60 -17.98 8.22
C LYS A 141 10.27 -17.25 8.31
N ILE A 142 10.28 -15.95 8.57
CA ILE A 142 9.07 -15.11 8.59
C ILE A 142 8.37 -15.18 7.24
N LEU A 143 9.09 -14.91 6.15
CA LEU A 143 8.53 -14.88 4.80
C LEU A 143 8.00 -16.26 4.38
N ASN A 144 8.74 -17.34 4.67
CA ASN A 144 8.29 -18.71 4.39
C ASN A 144 7.01 -19.07 5.15
N ASN A 145 6.88 -18.70 6.43
CA ASN A 145 5.66 -18.98 7.20
C ASN A 145 4.42 -18.34 6.57
N ILE A 146 4.55 -17.09 6.06
CA ILE A 146 3.47 -16.40 5.35
C ILE A 146 3.21 -17.04 3.99
N LEU A 147 4.26 -17.37 3.23
CA LEU A 147 4.12 -18.00 1.90
C LEU A 147 3.49 -19.40 1.98
N SER A 148 3.75 -20.15 3.04
CA SER A 148 3.11 -21.46 3.29
C SER A 148 1.68 -21.34 3.81
N ASN A 149 1.31 -20.21 4.43
CA ASN A 149 -0.01 -19.98 4.99
C ASN A 149 -0.51 -18.57 4.63
N PRO A 150 -0.76 -18.26 3.35
CA PRO A 150 -1.11 -16.91 2.94
C PRO A 150 -2.42 -16.47 3.57
N GLY A 151 -2.42 -15.30 4.21
CA GLY A 151 -3.63 -14.73 4.83
C GLY A 151 -3.93 -15.22 6.25
N ASP A 152 -3.17 -16.17 6.82
CA ASP A 152 -3.37 -16.57 8.22
C ASP A 152 -2.92 -15.44 9.17
N PRO A 153 -3.84 -14.84 9.96
CA PRO A 153 -3.54 -13.69 10.82
C PRO A 153 -2.40 -13.92 11.81
N LYS A 154 -2.14 -15.19 12.17
CA LYS A 154 -1.04 -15.56 13.07
C LYS A 154 0.33 -15.18 12.50
N TYR A 155 0.52 -15.34 11.20
CA TYR A 155 1.83 -15.10 10.55
C TYR A 155 1.94 -13.69 9.97
N LEU A 156 0.84 -12.95 9.87
CA LEU A 156 0.82 -11.57 9.37
C LEU A 156 1.24 -10.53 10.41
N MET A 157 1.43 -10.90 11.68
CA MET A 157 1.78 -9.96 12.75
C MET A 157 2.99 -10.40 13.57
N LEU A 158 4.01 -9.55 13.60
CA LEU A 158 5.22 -9.72 14.40
C LEU A 158 5.22 -8.72 15.56
N LYS A 159 4.93 -9.19 16.78
CA LYS A 159 4.92 -8.32 17.96
C LYS A 159 6.34 -7.90 18.33
N LYS A 160 6.57 -6.59 18.50
CA LYS A 160 7.86 -6.02 18.93
C LYS A 160 8.23 -6.40 20.37
N SER A 161 7.28 -6.85 21.18
CA SER A 161 7.54 -7.39 22.53
C SER A 161 8.10 -8.81 22.52
N ASN A 162 8.11 -9.50 21.38
CA ASN A 162 8.68 -10.84 21.29
C ASN A 162 10.22 -10.78 21.35
N ALA A 163 10.82 -11.45 22.33
CA ALA A 163 12.27 -11.45 22.55
C ALA A 163 13.08 -11.91 21.32
N SER A 164 12.56 -12.87 20.53
CA SER A 164 13.24 -13.31 19.30
C SER A 164 13.19 -12.24 18.21
N VAL A 165 12.09 -11.50 18.11
CA VAL A 165 11.97 -10.37 17.17
C VAL A 165 12.92 -9.25 17.57
N GLN A 166 12.98 -8.89 18.86
CA GLN A 166 13.90 -7.86 19.36
C GLN A 166 15.37 -8.24 19.13
N ALA A 167 15.76 -9.46 19.46
CA ALA A 167 17.15 -9.89 19.35
C ALA A 167 17.63 -10.05 17.91
N ARG A 168 16.75 -10.46 16.98
CA ARG A 168 17.16 -10.88 15.62
C ARG A 168 16.75 -9.92 14.51
N ILE A 169 15.68 -9.14 14.73
CA ILE A 169 15.13 -8.17 13.78
C ILE A 169 15.22 -6.74 14.35
N GLY A 170 15.73 -6.55 15.56
CA GLY A 170 15.84 -5.23 16.21
C GLY A 170 16.77 -4.24 15.50
N ASN A 171 17.71 -4.72 14.67
CA ASN A 171 18.49 -3.81 13.81
C ASN A 171 17.58 -3.26 12.70
N ARG A 172 17.55 -1.93 12.56
CA ARG A 172 16.68 -1.22 11.62
C ARG A 172 16.85 -1.67 10.16
N ASN A 173 18.03 -2.17 9.77
CA ASN A 173 18.24 -2.63 8.40
C ASN A 173 17.50 -3.96 8.10
N PHE A 174 17.36 -4.88 9.05
CA PHE A 174 16.48 -6.07 8.86
C PHE A 174 15.00 -5.67 8.78
N VAL A 175 14.60 -4.66 9.56
CA VAL A 175 13.25 -4.08 9.46
C VAL A 175 13.00 -3.50 8.08
N LYS A 176 13.98 -2.81 7.48
CA LYS A 176 13.87 -2.28 6.11
C LYS A 176 13.63 -3.38 5.09
N ILE A 177 14.24 -4.56 5.23
CA ILE A 177 13.95 -5.72 4.36
C ILE A 177 12.47 -6.12 4.47
N LEU A 178 11.93 -6.22 5.70
CA LEU A 178 10.52 -6.52 5.91
C LEU A 178 9.61 -5.43 5.31
N LYS A 179 9.96 -4.15 5.48
CA LYS A 179 9.22 -3.03 4.89
C LYS A 179 9.22 -3.07 3.35
N LEU A 180 10.36 -3.39 2.74
CA LEU A 180 10.45 -3.62 1.30
C LEU A 180 9.60 -4.82 0.85
N ALA A 181 9.46 -5.84 1.69
CA ALA A 181 8.56 -6.98 1.47
C ALA A 181 7.07 -6.65 1.66
N GLY A 182 6.71 -5.42 2.07
CA GLY A 182 5.33 -4.97 2.25
C GLY A 182 4.84 -4.96 3.70
N PHE A 183 5.73 -5.13 4.69
CA PHE A 183 5.37 -4.92 6.09
C PHE A 183 5.24 -3.44 6.43
N GLN A 184 4.33 -3.13 7.34
CA GLN A 184 4.18 -1.83 7.96
C GLN A 184 4.59 -1.89 9.41
N GLU A 185 5.13 -0.79 9.91
CA GLU A 185 5.48 -0.66 11.32
C GLU A 185 4.40 0.11 12.08
N THR A 186 3.87 -0.51 13.14
CA THR A 186 3.04 0.16 14.14
C THR A 186 3.85 0.40 15.42
N ALA A 187 3.25 1.07 16.41
CA ALA A 187 3.91 1.28 17.70
C ALA A 187 4.38 -0.03 18.36
N ASP A 188 3.60 -1.10 18.19
CA ASP A 188 3.74 -2.37 18.91
C ASP A 188 4.10 -3.59 18.04
N ALA A 189 4.02 -3.49 16.72
CA ALA A 189 4.20 -4.63 15.82
C ALA A 189 4.74 -4.24 14.43
N TYR A 190 5.20 -5.24 13.70
CA TYR A 190 5.31 -5.20 12.23
C TYR A 190 4.18 -6.04 11.64
N LYS A 191 3.42 -5.47 10.69
CA LYS A 191 2.22 -6.08 10.13
C LYS A 191 2.35 -6.24 8.62
N CYS A 192 2.10 -7.43 8.12
CA CYS A 192 1.85 -7.68 6.71
C CYS A 192 0.34 -7.55 6.45
N GLY A 193 -0.07 -6.99 5.31
CA GLY A 193 -1.48 -6.79 4.99
C GLY A 193 -2.27 -8.11 4.97
N GLU A 194 -3.60 -8.03 5.14
CA GLU A 194 -4.49 -9.20 5.19
C GLU A 194 -4.42 -10.07 3.93
N CYS A 195 -4.12 -9.47 2.78
CA CYS A 195 -3.82 -10.18 1.54
C CYS A 195 -2.38 -9.82 1.10
N PRO A 196 -1.38 -10.57 1.56
CA PRO A 196 0.01 -10.29 1.24
C PRO A 196 0.32 -10.50 -0.25
N ASP A 197 1.13 -9.64 -0.84
CA ASP A 197 1.67 -9.84 -2.18
C ASP A 197 2.69 -10.99 -2.17
N THR A 198 2.20 -12.20 -2.42
CA THR A 198 3.04 -13.41 -2.36
C THR A 198 4.15 -13.43 -3.42
N ALA A 199 4.01 -12.71 -4.54
CA ALA A 199 5.09 -12.63 -5.53
C ALA A 199 6.25 -11.80 -4.96
N LYS A 200 5.93 -10.60 -4.45
CA LYS A 200 6.89 -9.72 -3.78
C LYS A 200 7.58 -10.38 -2.59
N LEU A 201 6.83 -11.12 -1.77
CA LEU A 201 7.38 -11.88 -0.64
C LEU A 201 8.37 -12.96 -1.11
N ARG A 202 8.08 -13.66 -2.21
CA ARG A 202 9.00 -14.68 -2.79
C ARG A 202 10.27 -14.04 -3.30
N ASP A 203 10.16 -12.95 -4.06
CA ASP A 203 11.32 -12.25 -4.64
C ASP A 203 12.29 -11.82 -3.54
N VAL A 204 11.79 -11.17 -2.47
CA VAL A 204 12.62 -10.77 -1.33
C VAL A 204 13.23 -11.99 -0.63
N ARG A 205 12.44 -13.05 -0.39
CA ARG A 205 12.89 -14.27 0.27
C ARG A 205 13.97 -15.00 -0.54
N ASP A 206 13.88 -15.03 -1.86
CA ASP A 206 14.84 -15.69 -2.74
C ASP A 206 16.17 -14.94 -2.78
N VAL A 207 16.14 -13.61 -2.89
CA VAL A 207 17.35 -12.78 -2.82
C VAL A 207 18.07 -12.94 -1.49
N VAL A 208 17.34 -12.86 -0.36
CA VAL A 208 17.93 -13.02 0.97
C VAL A 208 18.47 -14.44 1.18
N SER A 209 17.76 -15.47 0.69
CA SER A 209 18.22 -16.86 0.79
C SER A 209 19.49 -17.12 -0.03
N SER A 210 19.59 -16.54 -1.23
CA SER A 210 20.78 -16.64 -2.07
C SER A 210 22.01 -16.02 -1.40
N LEU A 211 21.85 -14.88 -0.73
CA LEU A 211 22.91 -14.24 0.05
C LEU A 211 23.36 -15.11 1.23
N MET A 212 22.43 -15.76 1.92
CA MET A 212 22.80 -16.65 3.02
C MET A 212 23.67 -17.82 2.56
N MET A 213 23.40 -18.37 1.37
CA MET A 213 24.19 -19.46 0.78
C MET A 213 25.59 -19.03 0.34
N SER A 214 25.81 -17.75 0.03
CA SER A 214 27.13 -17.24 -0.34
C SER A 214 28.01 -16.87 0.86
N LEU A 215 27.41 -16.71 2.05
CA LEU A 215 28.08 -16.39 3.31
C LEU A 215 28.37 -17.62 4.19
N SER A 216 27.80 -18.79 3.85
CA SER A 216 27.96 -20.08 4.55
C SER A 216 29.02 -20.96 3.93
#